data_AF-A0A2Z6MTW7-F1
#
_entry.id   AF-A0A2Z6MTW7-F1
#
_cell.length_a   1.000
_cell.length_b   1.000
_cell.length_c   1.000
_cell.angle_alpha   90.00
_cell.angle_beta   90.00
_cell.angle_gamma   90.00
#
_symmetry.space_group_name_H-M   'P 1'
#
loop_
_entity.id
_entity.type
_entity.pdbx_description
1 polymer ?
#
loop_
_entity_poly.entity_id
_entity_poly.type
_entity_poly.pdbx_seq_one_letter_code
_entity_poly.pdbx_strand_id
1 'polypeptide(L)'
;MSEEKHKKVRVMEVDIDLISSLPDDVLTSIISLLPGMEIVRTSVLSKRWETVWKYSSHLNFDQRQMLRSRIEVYIQNFEPSDRLDIAMRRKIAPEEVELYDPIAQAAFLIESIMNNHIGPLKSCKILHMSESCASGDVVRWMRMLLKKEVIKVSLERESCDYQEEIISETLMDAALTLDLPFEVFSNFEVLKLKSYHFKTTANSNPQQALKTFTLNTVRIMSNNFQDILSCCLCLENLTLENCIFFGNEVNIDWSRFSSKWTKAFDNKGYD
;
A
#
# COMPACT_ATOMS: atom_id res chain seq x y z
N MET A 1 25.55 37.55 66.72
CA MET A 1 25.01 37.57 65.35
C MET A 1 25.21 36.20 64.74
N SER A 2 24.17 35.39 64.77
CA SER A 2 24.11 34.05 64.20
C SER A 2 23.63 34.14 62.75
N GLU A 3 24.46 33.71 61.80
CA GLU A 3 24.08 33.62 60.39
C GLU A 3 23.32 32.30 60.13
N GLU A 4 22.03 32.41 59.83
CA GLU A 4 21.22 31.31 59.33
C GLU A 4 21.61 30.96 57.89
N LYS A 5 22.17 29.76 57.70
CA LYS A 5 22.38 29.19 56.37
C LYS A 5 21.04 28.69 55.82
N HIS A 6 20.41 29.46 54.95
CA HIS A 6 19.28 28.99 54.16
C HIS A 6 19.70 27.84 53.24
N LYS A 7 19.31 26.62 53.61
CA LYS A 7 19.48 25.41 52.81
C LYS A 7 18.47 25.48 51.65
N LYS A 8 18.94 25.87 50.47
CA LYS A 8 18.15 25.90 49.23
C LYS A 8 17.77 24.47 48.86
N VAL A 9 16.52 24.07 49.14
CA VAL A 9 15.96 22.80 48.71
C VAL A 9 15.86 22.84 47.19
N ARG A 10 16.68 22.04 46.49
CA ARG A 10 16.50 21.80 45.06
C ARG A 10 15.30 20.87 44.93
N VAL A 11 14.17 21.40 44.46
CA VAL A 11 13.09 20.57 43.92
C VAL A 11 13.67 19.88 42.69
N MET A 12 13.86 18.56 42.76
CA MET A 12 14.11 17.76 41.56
C MET A 12 12.79 17.76 40.78
N GLU A 13 12.69 18.58 39.75
CA GLU A 13 11.75 18.31 38.66
C GLU A 13 12.16 16.95 38.09
N VAL A 14 11.41 15.91 38.49
CA VAL A 14 11.45 14.64 37.79
C VAL A 14 10.83 14.95 36.44
N ASP A 15 11.66 15.03 35.41
CA ASP A 15 11.21 15.08 34.03
C ASP A 15 10.56 13.71 33.74
N ILE A 16 9.26 13.62 34.02
CA ILE A 16 8.51 12.38 33.84
C ILE A 16 8.41 12.19 32.34
N ASP A 17 9.12 11.18 31.81
CA ASP A 17 8.98 10.76 30.43
C ASP A 17 7.59 10.15 30.20
N LEU A 18 6.62 11.04 29.99
CA LEU A 18 5.21 10.72 29.80
C LEU A 18 5.01 9.79 28.60
N ILE A 19 5.82 9.95 27.55
CA ILE A 19 5.75 9.14 26.33
C ILE A 19 6.17 7.71 26.61
N SER A 20 7.27 7.50 27.35
CA SER A 20 7.68 6.16 27.77
C SER A 20 6.76 5.53 28.83
N SER A 21 5.94 6.33 29.52
CA SER A 21 4.97 5.84 30.51
C SER A 21 3.64 5.35 29.91
N LEU A 22 3.36 5.63 28.64
CA LEU A 22 2.13 5.19 27.96
C LEU A 22 2.07 3.66 27.89
N PRO A 23 0.89 3.02 27.96
CA PRO A 23 0.73 1.58 27.71
C PRO A 23 1.01 1.18 26.24
N ASP A 24 1.40 -0.07 25.99
CA ASP A 24 1.75 -0.56 24.63
C ASP A 24 0.57 -0.45 23.65
N ASP A 25 -0.66 -0.60 24.11
CA ASP A 25 -1.87 -0.45 23.30
C ASP A 25 -2.00 0.98 22.75
N VAL A 26 -1.63 1.98 23.55
CA VAL A 26 -1.63 3.39 23.14
C VAL A 26 -0.50 3.64 22.13
N LEU A 27 0.68 3.08 22.38
CA LEU A 27 1.81 3.18 21.45
C LEU A 27 1.49 2.56 20.08
N THR A 28 0.83 1.39 20.09
CA THR A 28 0.38 0.69 18.89
C THR A 28 -0.66 1.51 18.14
N SER A 29 -1.58 2.16 18.86
CA SER A 29 -2.58 3.06 18.28
C SER A 29 -1.92 4.25 17.60
N ILE A 30 -0.93 4.90 18.24
CA ILE A 30 -0.15 5.99 17.65
C ILE A 30 0.55 5.50 16.37
N ILE A 31 1.27 4.38 16.43
CA ILE A 31 1.97 3.80 15.28
C ILE A 31 1.00 3.50 14.12
N SER A 32 -0.21 3.03 14.41
CA SER A 32 -1.22 2.75 13.37
C SER A 32 -1.71 4.02 12.62
N LEU A 33 -1.53 5.20 13.22
CA LEU A 33 -1.90 6.49 12.64
C LEU A 33 -0.74 7.16 11.87
N LEU A 34 0.50 6.71 12.09
CA LEU A 34 1.68 7.28 11.46
C LEU A 34 1.94 6.65 10.08
N PRO A 35 2.09 7.45 9.01
CA PRO A 35 2.40 6.93 7.69
C PRO A 35 3.88 6.59 7.52
N GLY A 36 4.15 5.49 6.81
CA GLY A 36 5.44 5.21 6.19
C GLY A 36 6.60 5.12 7.20
N MET A 37 7.62 5.96 7.04
CA MET A 37 8.83 5.95 7.88
C MET A 37 8.62 6.56 9.27
N GLU A 38 7.52 7.26 9.50
CA GLU A 38 7.25 7.86 10.81
C GLU A 38 7.16 6.79 11.91
N ILE A 39 6.65 5.60 11.60
CA ILE A 39 6.62 4.46 12.53
C ILE A 39 8.03 4.06 12.96
N VAL A 40 8.99 3.98 12.03
CA VAL A 40 10.37 3.60 12.33
C VAL A 40 11.09 4.75 13.04
N ARG A 41 10.82 6.00 12.65
CA ARG A 41 11.37 7.18 13.31
C ARG A 41 11.01 7.25 14.79
N THR A 42 9.84 6.74 15.20
CA THR A 42 9.51 6.66 16.63
C THR A 42 10.51 5.85 17.45
N SER A 43 11.33 4.98 16.82
CA SER A 43 12.39 4.22 17.50
C SER A 43 13.42 5.12 18.20
N VAL A 44 13.56 6.39 17.80
CA VAL A 44 14.44 7.35 18.48
C VAL A 44 13.86 7.90 19.79
N LEU A 45 12.55 7.74 20.03
CA LEU A 45 11.88 8.24 21.23
C LEU A 45 12.27 7.43 22.47
N SER A 46 12.31 6.10 22.35
CA SER A 46 12.97 5.22 23.32
C SER A 46 13.16 3.80 22.76
N LYS A 47 13.98 2.98 23.41
CA LYS A 47 14.21 1.57 23.05
C LYS A 47 12.93 0.76 22.91
N ARG A 48 11.88 1.13 23.65
CA ARG A 48 10.59 0.45 23.60
C ARG A 48 9.94 0.63 22.23
N TRP A 49 9.91 1.85 21.70
CA TRP A 49 9.32 2.17 20.39
C TRP A 49 10.00 1.45 19.23
N GLU A 50 11.30 1.13 19.35
CA GLU A 50 12.01 0.29 18.38
C GLU A 50 11.37 -1.08 18.17
N THR A 51 10.71 -1.61 19.22
CA THR A 51 10.06 -2.92 19.18
C THR A 51 8.57 -2.83 18.86
N VAL A 52 7.87 -1.77 19.26
CA VAL A 52 6.40 -1.70 19.15
C VAL A 52 5.93 -1.84 17.70
N TRP A 53 6.56 -1.13 16.75
CA TRP A 53 6.11 -1.20 15.35
C TRP A 53 6.32 -2.59 14.73
N LYS A 54 7.31 -3.37 15.21
CA LYS A 54 7.56 -4.75 14.75
C LYS A 54 6.42 -5.70 15.13
N TYR A 55 5.60 -5.35 16.12
CA TYR A 55 4.44 -6.13 16.56
C TYR A 55 3.09 -5.46 16.24
N SER A 56 3.10 -4.33 15.54
CA SER A 56 1.86 -3.65 15.15
C SER A 56 1.00 -4.57 14.27
N SER A 57 -0.29 -4.65 14.57
CA SER A 57 -1.23 -5.41 13.74
C SER A 57 -1.67 -4.65 12.48
N HIS A 58 -1.27 -3.39 12.34
CA HIS A 58 -1.63 -2.51 11.24
C HIS A 58 -0.39 -1.77 10.73
N LEU A 59 -0.15 -1.83 9.41
CA LEU A 59 0.87 -1.02 8.75
C LEU A 59 0.23 -0.16 7.66
N ASN A 60 0.62 1.12 7.61
CA ASN A 60 0.15 2.07 6.62
C ASN A 60 1.35 2.77 5.98
N PHE A 61 1.53 2.56 4.69
CA PHE A 61 2.62 3.14 3.92
C PHE A 61 2.08 4.19 2.96
N ASP A 62 2.74 5.34 2.95
CA ASP A 62 2.58 6.37 1.93
C ASP A 62 3.96 6.61 1.34
N GLN A 63 4.21 6.03 0.17
CA GLN A 63 5.53 6.00 -0.45
C GLN A 63 6.06 7.41 -0.71
N ARG A 64 5.20 8.33 -1.17
CA ARG A 64 5.59 9.72 -1.45
C ARG A 64 6.04 10.41 -0.17
N GLN A 65 5.36 10.15 0.95
CA GLN A 65 5.70 10.77 2.23
C GLN A 65 6.95 10.18 2.90
N MET A 66 7.33 8.93 2.59
CA MET A 66 8.49 8.28 3.23
C MET A 66 9.82 9.00 3.00
N LEU A 67 10.02 9.55 1.79
CA LEU A 67 11.21 10.31 1.40
C LEU A 67 10.84 11.64 0.74
N ARG A 68 9.76 12.27 1.25
CA ARG A 68 9.08 13.44 0.67
C ARG A 68 10.01 14.45 -0.01
N SER A 69 10.93 15.07 0.74
CA SER A 69 11.80 16.12 0.20
C SER A 69 12.68 15.63 -0.96
N ARG A 70 13.13 14.38 -0.92
CA ARG A 70 13.95 13.80 -2.00
C ARG A 70 13.09 13.42 -3.20
N ILE A 71 11.90 12.88 -2.95
CA ILE A 71 10.94 12.53 -4.01
C ILE A 71 10.44 13.79 -4.72
N GLU A 72 10.11 14.86 -3.99
CA GLU A 72 9.69 16.13 -4.57
C GLU A 72 10.78 16.73 -5.47
N VAL A 73 12.03 16.78 -5.00
CA VAL A 73 13.17 17.24 -5.81
C VAL A 73 13.39 16.32 -7.03
N TYR A 74 13.21 15.02 -6.88
CA TYR A 74 13.36 14.08 -7.98
C TYR A 74 12.28 14.25 -9.06
N ILE A 75 11.01 14.38 -8.68
CA ILE A 75 9.90 14.62 -9.60
C ILE A 75 10.08 15.95 -10.34
N GLN A 76 10.62 16.99 -9.67
CA GLN A 76 10.88 18.29 -10.29
C GLN A 76 12.02 18.28 -11.31
N ASN A 77 12.97 17.35 -11.18
CA ASN A 77 14.18 17.32 -12.02
C ASN A 77 14.15 16.23 -13.11
N PHE A 78 13.22 15.28 -13.02
CA PHE A 78 13.13 14.15 -13.95
C PHE A 78 11.72 14.03 -14.52
N GLU A 79 11.65 14.09 -15.84
CA GLU A 79 10.41 13.94 -16.59
C GLU A 79 9.75 12.58 -16.25
N PRO A 80 8.42 12.52 -16.16
CA PRO A 80 7.64 11.29 -16.08
C PRO A 80 8.13 10.10 -16.90
N SER A 81 8.41 10.31 -18.19
CA SER A 81 8.86 9.24 -19.09
C SER A 81 10.19 8.64 -18.65
N ASP A 82 11.13 9.48 -18.22
CA ASP A 82 12.45 9.05 -17.77
C ASP A 82 12.35 8.26 -16.46
N ARG A 83 11.52 8.72 -15.53
CA ARG A 83 11.29 8.03 -14.25
C ARG A 83 10.67 6.65 -14.45
N LEU A 84 9.68 6.54 -15.34
CA LEU A 84 9.03 5.27 -15.68
C LEU A 84 9.99 4.33 -16.43
N ASP A 85 10.77 4.85 -17.36
CA ASP A 85 11.76 4.07 -18.10
C ASP A 85 12.85 3.52 -17.16
N ILE A 86 13.38 4.34 -16.26
CA ILE A 86 14.27 3.90 -15.19
C ILE A 86 13.60 2.79 -14.36
N ALA A 87 12.36 2.99 -13.93
CA ALA A 87 11.62 2.01 -13.13
C ALA A 87 11.43 0.67 -13.86
N MET A 88 11.11 0.70 -15.15
CA MET A 88 10.96 -0.52 -15.97
C MET A 88 12.26 -1.27 -16.13
N ARG A 89 13.40 -0.58 -16.31
CA ARG A 89 14.71 -1.22 -16.39
C ARG A 89 15.03 -2.01 -15.11
N ARG A 90 14.67 -1.49 -13.93
CA ARG A 90 14.86 -2.18 -12.63
C ARG A 90 14.16 -3.54 -12.57
N LYS A 91 13.02 -3.69 -13.26
CA LYS A 91 12.26 -4.95 -13.33
C LYS A 91 13.04 -6.06 -14.04
N ILE A 92 13.94 -5.71 -14.96
CA ILE A 92 14.66 -6.64 -15.84
C ILE A 92 16.06 -6.94 -15.30
N ALA A 93 16.83 -5.90 -14.97
CA ALA A 93 18.21 -6.02 -14.51
C ALA A 93 18.51 -4.90 -13.49
N PRO A 94 18.30 -5.14 -12.18
CA PRO A 94 18.60 -4.14 -11.16
C PRO A 94 20.11 -3.88 -11.13
N GLU A 95 20.54 -2.70 -11.57
CA GLU A 95 21.95 -2.27 -11.55
C GLU A 95 22.22 -1.30 -10.37
N GLU A 96 23.46 -1.25 -9.88
CA GLU A 96 23.86 -0.37 -8.77
C GLU A 96 23.62 1.13 -9.06
N VAL A 97 23.47 1.54 -10.33
CA VAL A 97 23.18 2.91 -10.78
C VAL A 97 21.83 3.44 -10.24
N GLU A 98 20.96 2.55 -9.75
CA GLU A 98 19.64 2.88 -9.17
C GLU A 98 19.71 3.46 -7.74
N LEU A 99 20.91 3.63 -7.18
CA LEU A 99 21.14 4.15 -5.82
C LEU A 99 20.57 5.57 -5.57
N TYR A 100 20.24 6.32 -6.63
CA TYR A 100 19.78 7.70 -6.55
C TYR A 100 18.28 7.89 -6.71
N ASP A 101 17.52 6.88 -7.17
CA ASP A 101 16.06 6.97 -7.30
C ASP A 101 15.43 6.94 -5.89
N PRO A 102 14.85 8.06 -5.40
CA PRO A 102 14.26 8.09 -4.08
C PRO A 102 12.92 7.33 -4.02
N ILE A 103 12.24 7.10 -5.14
CA ILE A 103 11.02 6.30 -5.21
C ILE A 103 11.39 4.82 -5.01
N ALA A 104 12.45 4.35 -5.68
CA ALA A 104 13.03 3.01 -5.46
C ALA A 104 13.49 2.82 -4.01
N GLN A 105 14.13 3.84 -3.43
CA GLN A 105 14.56 3.78 -2.03
C GLN A 105 13.38 3.71 -1.06
N ALA A 106 12.31 4.46 -1.31
CA ALA A 106 11.09 4.36 -0.53
C ALA A 106 10.47 2.96 -0.65
N ALA A 107 10.48 2.37 -1.85
CA ALA A 107 10.04 0.99 -2.08
C ALA A 107 10.85 -0.03 -1.26
N PHE A 108 12.18 0.09 -1.28
CA PHE A 108 13.07 -0.75 -0.47
C PHE A 108 12.81 -0.60 1.03
N LEU A 109 12.48 0.61 1.50
CA LEU A 109 12.13 0.84 2.90
C LEU A 109 10.83 0.14 3.29
N ILE A 110 9.81 0.14 2.43
CA ILE A 110 8.57 -0.64 2.65
C ILE A 110 8.92 -2.14 2.79
N GLU A 111 9.75 -2.68 1.88
CA GLU A 111 10.21 -4.06 1.99
C GLU A 111 10.97 -4.34 3.27
N SER A 112 11.90 -3.47 3.64
CA SER A 112 12.70 -3.59 4.87
C SER A 112 11.80 -3.61 6.10
N ILE A 113 10.81 -2.73 6.17
CA ILE A 113 9.84 -2.69 7.28
C ILE A 113 9.04 -3.99 7.32
N MET A 114 8.51 -4.45 6.17
CA MET A 114 7.78 -5.71 6.13
C MET A 114 8.66 -6.91 6.53
N ASN A 115 9.92 -6.97 6.10
CA ASN A 115 10.85 -8.05 6.47
C ASN A 115 11.20 -8.06 7.96
N ASN A 116 11.31 -6.88 8.58
CA ASN A 116 11.64 -6.73 9.99
C ASN A 116 10.42 -6.76 10.91
N HIS A 117 9.20 -6.80 10.36
CA HIS A 117 7.97 -6.98 11.11
C HIS A 117 7.84 -8.43 11.59
N ILE A 118 7.52 -8.62 12.86
CA ILE A 118 7.55 -9.91 13.57
C ILE A 118 6.14 -10.41 13.91
N GLY A 119 5.28 -9.53 14.41
CA GLY A 119 3.96 -9.91 14.93
C GLY A 119 2.95 -10.34 13.87
N PRO A 120 1.72 -10.70 14.27
CA PRO A 120 0.63 -10.98 13.33
C PRO A 120 0.13 -9.68 12.69
N LEU A 121 0.32 -9.55 11.37
CA LEU A 121 -0.13 -8.39 10.60
C LEU A 121 -1.57 -8.58 10.12
N LYS A 122 -2.54 -7.93 10.77
CA LYS A 122 -3.96 -8.04 10.40
C LYS A 122 -4.33 -7.20 9.19
N SER A 123 -3.75 -6.00 9.05
CA SER A 123 -4.00 -5.20 7.85
C SER A 123 -2.80 -4.40 7.37
N CYS A 124 -2.74 -4.21 6.05
CA CYS A 124 -1.76 -3.34 5.42
C CYS A 124 -2.44 -2.42 4.39
N LYS A 125 -2.15 -1.12 4.46
CA LYS A 125 -2.46 -0.15 3.42
C LYS A 125 -1.15 0.33 2.79
N ILE A 126 -1.10 0.37 1.47
CA ILE A 126 0.04 0.94 0.71
C ILE A 126 -0.53 1.93 -0.31
N LEU A 127 -0.23 3.21 -0.12
CA LEU A 127 -0.31 4.24 -1.14
C LEU A 127 1.06 4.35 -1.81
N HIS A 128 1.11 4.12 -3.12
CA HIS A 128 2.36 4.05 -3.86
C HIS A 128 2.32 4.82 -5.17
N MET A 129 3.51 5.09 -5.70
CA MET A 129 3.70 5.82 -6.95
C MET A 129 3.65 4.89 -8.17
N SER A 130 3.46 5.47 -9.36
CA SER A 130 3.31 4.72 -10.62
C SER A 130 4.57 3.93 -10.99
N GLU A 131 5.74 4.46 -10.65
CA GLU A 131 7.05 3.86 -10.88
C GLU A 131 7.19 2.52 -10.15
N SER A 132 6.59 2.38 -8.96
CA SER A 132 6.57 1.10 -8.24
C SER A 132 5.64 0.06 -8.87
N CYS A 133 4.66 0.50 -9.66
CA CYS A 133 3.89 -0.41 -10.51
C CYS A 133 4.76 -0.90 -11.67
N ALA A 134 5.42 0.03 -12.36
CA ALA A 134 6.26 -0.25 -13.52
C ALA A 134 7.47 -1.16 -13.20
N SER A 135 8.08 -0.97 -12.03
CA SER A 135 9.20 -1.82 -11.54
C SER A 135 8.75 -3.19 -11.05
N GLY A 136 7.45 -3.39 -10.78
CA GLY A 136 6.92 -4.62 -10.18
C GLY A 136 7.04 -4.70 -8.66
N ASP A 137 7.45 -3.63 -7.98
CA ASP A 137 7.55 -3.58 -6.50
C ASP A 137 6.21 -3.92 -5.84
N VAL A 138 5.10 -3.43 -6.40
CA VAL A 138 3.76 -3.67 -5.84
C VAL A 138 3.40 -5.16 -5.80
N VAL A 139 3.72 -5.89 -6.86
CA VAL A 139 3.50 -7.35 -6.93
C VAL A 139 4.42 -8.07 -5.93
N ARG A 140 5.65 -7.57 -5.75
CA ARG A 140 6.58 -8.10 -4.76
C ARG A 140 6.05 -7.88 -3.33
N TRP A 141 5.55 -6.69 -3.01
CA TRP A 141 4.92 -6.40 -1.73
C TRP A 141 3.69 -7.27 -1.48
N MET A 142 2.82 -7.47 -2.47
CA MET A 142 1.70 -8.40 -2.36
C MET A 142 2.16 -9.81 -1.98
N ARG A 143 3.21 -10.33 -2.63
CA ARG A 143 3.77 -11.65 -2.29
C ARG A 143 4.31 -11.70 -0.86
N MET A 144 4.86 -10.60 -0.35
CA MET A 144 5.29 -10.52 1.05
C MET A 144 4.09 -10.52 2.02
N LEU A 145 3.02 -9.80 1.68
CA LEU A 145 1.78 -9.78 2.46
C LEU A 145 1.08 -11.15 2.46
N LEU A 146 1.10 -11.87 1.34
CA LEU A 146 0.64 -13.25 1.25
C LEU A 146 1.41 -14.17 2.22
N LYS A 147 2.74 -14.08 2.22
CA LYS A 147 3.60 -14.85 3.14
C LYS A 147 3.38 -14.51 4.62
N LYS A 148 2.91 -13.30 4.90
CA LYS A 148 2.54 -12.83 6.25
C LYS A 148 1.09 -13.13 6.64
N GLU A 149 0.34 -13.78 5.76
CA GLU A 149 -1.07 -14.17 6.00
C GLU A 149 -1.94 -12.98 6.41
N VAL A 150 -1.74 -11.84 5.75
CA VAL A 150 -2.45 -10.60 6.06
C VAL A 150 -3.93 -10.73 5.70
N ILE A 151 -4.81 -10.33 6.61
CA ILE A 151 -6.26 -10.48 6.43
C ILE A 151 -6.83 -9.40 5.49
N LYS A 152 -6.43 -8.13 5.71
CA LYS A 152 -6.95 -6.97 5.00
C LYS A 152 -5.85 -6.22 4.27
N VAL A 153 -5.95 -6.14 2.95
CA VAL A 153 -4.99 -5.43 2.09
C VAL A 153 -5.68 -4.32 1.31
N SER A 154 -5.09 -3.13 1.33
CA SER A 154 -5.53 -1.99 0.53
C SER A 154 -4.34 -1.43 -0.24
N LEU A 155 -4.41 -1.47 -1.55
CA LEU A 155 -3.40 -0.90 -2.44
C LEU A 155 -4.02 0.23 -3.23
N GLU A 156 -3.35 1.36 -3.23
CA GLU A 156 -3.78 2.57 -3.90
C GLU A 156 -2.60 3.12 -4.67
N ARG A 157 -2.78 3.30 -5.98
CA ARG A 157 -1.82 4.04 -6.78
C ARG A 157 -2.21 5.51 -6.74
N GLU A 158 -1.25 6.37 -6.41
CA GLU A 158 -1.44 7.82 -6.44
C GLU A 158 -1.85 8.28 -7.84
N SER A 159 -2.68 9.32 -7.92
CA SER A 159 -2.99 9.96 -9.19
C SER A 159 -1.71 10.45 -9.84
N CYS A 160 -1.50 10.05 -11.09
CA CYS A 160 -0.36 10.48 -11.87
C CYS A 160 -0.30 12.00 -11.98
N ASP A 161 0.90 12.57 -11.79
CA ASP A 161 1.20 13.97 -12.14
C ASP A 161 1.34 14.16 -13.68
N TYR A 162 0.95 13.17 -14.49
CA TYR A 162 1.21 13.07 -15.95
C TYR A 162 0.18 13.81 -16.84
N GLN A 163 -0.57 14.78 -16.30
CA GLN A 163 -1.79 15.27 -16.96
C GLN A 163 -1.57 16.01 -18.30
N GLU A 164 -0.32 16.36 -18.65
CA GLU A 164 -0.02 17.19 -19.83
C GLU A 164 1.05 16.60 -20.78
N GLU A 165 1.60 15.42 -20.51
CA GLU A 165 2.69 14.83 -21.28
C GLU A 165 2.28 13.63 -22.15
N ILE A 166 2.84 13.57 -23.36
CA ILE A 166 2.68 12.42 -24.26
C ILE A 166 3.63 11.31 -23.80
N ILE A 167 3.16 10.48 -22.87
CA ILE A 167 3.85 9.25 -22.46
C ILE A 167 3.53 8.15 -23.48
N SER A 168 4.54 7.36 -23.86
CA SER A 168 4.30 6.22 -24.76
C SER A 168 3.31 5.22 -24.16
N GLU A 169 2.52 4.56 -25.01
CA GLU A 169 1.52 3.58 -24.56
C GLU A 169 2.15 2.48 -23.69
N THR A 170 3.35 2.01 -24.04
CA THR A 170 4.11 1.01 -23.27
C THR A 170 4.46 1.47 -21.87
N LEU A 171 4.97 2.71 -21.71
CA LEU A 171 5.30 3.26 -20.39
C LEU A 171 4.03 3.47 -19.55
N MET A 172 2.95 3.91 -20.18
CA MET A 172 1.67 4.12 -19.51
C MET A 172 1.04 2.78 -19.07
N ASP A 173 1.09 1.74 -19.90
CA ASP A 173 0.65 0.39 -19.51
C ASP A 173 1.47 -0.12 -18.33
N ALA A 174 2.79 0.04 -18.32
CA ALA A 174 3.64 -0.33 -17.19
C ALA A 174 3.32 0.46 -15.90
N ALA A 175 3.00 1.74 -16.02
CA ALA A 175 2.62 2.61 -14.89
C ALA A 175 1.26 2.27 -14.26
N LEU A 176 0.39 1.55 -14.99
CA LEU A 176 -1.00 1.27 -14.64
C LEU A 176 -1.25 -0.21 -14.35
N THR A 177 -0.54 -1.10 -15.04
CA THR A 177 -0.80 -2.55 -15.03
C THR A 177 -0.24 -3.21 -13.79
N LEU A 178 -1.14 -3.83 -13.03
CA LEU A 178 -0.87 -4.66 -11.87
C LEU A 178 -1.10 -6.13 -12.24
N ASP A 179 -0.02 -6.88 -12.35
CA ASP A 179 -0.07 -8.35 -12.53
C ASP A 179 -0.42 -9.00 -11.19
N LEU A 180 -1.71 -9.11 -10.91
CA LEU A 180 -2.27 -9.54 -9.64
C LEU A 180 -2.12 -11.07 -9.48
N PRO A 181 -1.33 -11.54 -8.48
CA PRO A 181 -1.21 -12.97 -8.20
C PRO A 181 -2.58 -13.55 -7.80
N PHE A 182 -2.97 -14.71 -8.34
CA PHE A 182 -4.30 -15.26 -8.08
C PHE A 182 -4.51 -15.65 -6.60
N GLU A 183 -3.43 -15.95 -5.89
CA GLU A 183 -3.43 -16.32 -4.46
C GLU A 183 -4.02 -15.22 -3.56
N VAL A 184 -4.04 -13.95 -3.99
CA VAL A 184 -4.66 -12.87 -3.22
C VAL A 184 -6.14 -13.10 -2.95
N PHE A 185 -6.86 -13.77 -3.86
CA PHE A 185 -8.27 -14.09 -3.71
C PHE A 185 -8.50 -15.28 -2.77
N SER A 186 -7.47 -16.09 -2.55
CA SER A 186 -7.52 -17.27 -1.67
C SER A 186 -7.12 -16.93 -0.24
N ASN A 187 -6.19 -15.98 -0.06
CA ASN A 187 -5.54 -15.70 1.23
C ASN A 187 -6.06 -14.45 1.95
N PHE A 188 -6.56 -13.44 1.22
CA PHE A 188 -7.04 -12.20 1.84
C PHE A 188 -8.54 -12.26 2.08
N GLU A 189 -9.03 -11.79 3.23
CA GLU A 189 -10.47 -11.63 3.48
C GLU A 189 -11.02 -10.33 2.91
N VAL A 190 -10.19 -9.28 2.87
CA VAL A 190 -10.54 -7.96 2.35
C VAL A 190 -9.45 -7.48 1.41
N LEU A 191 -9.80 -7.28 0.13
CA LEU A 191 -8.91 -6.70 -0.86
C LEU A 191 -9.51 -5.42 -1.42
N LYS A 192 -8.75 -4.32 -1.36
CA LYS A 192 -9.11 -3.04 -1.97
C LYS A 192 -8.04 -2.61 -2.95
N LEU A 193 -8.43 -2.34 -4.19
CA LEU A 193 -7.55 -1.84 -5.23
C LEU A 193 -8.11 -0.53 -5.77
N LYS A 194 -7.26 0.50 -5.88
CA LYS A 194 -7.64 1.80 -6.41
C LYS A 194 -6.63 2.33 -7.43
N SER A 195 -7.15 2.80 -8.57
CA SER A 195 -6.38 3.43 -9.65
C SER A 195 -5.44 2.47 -10.41
N TYR A 196 -5.92 1.31 -10.84
CA TYR A 196 -5.13 0.30 -11.57
C TYR A 196 -5.77 -0.15 -12.87
N HIS A 197 -4.96 -0.70 -13.77
CA HIS A 197 -5.40 -1.75 -14.68
C HIS A 197 -4.87 -3.03 -14.06
N PHE A 198 -5.67 -4.08 -13.84
CA PHE A 198 -5.09 -5.33 -13.33
C PHE A 198 -5.33 -6.48 -14.28
N LYS A 199 -4.31 -7.32 -14.39
CA LYS A 199 -4.32 -8.57 -15.13
C LYS A 199 -4.13 -9.68 -14.10
N THR A 200 -4.88 -10.76 -14.23
CA THR A 200 -4.68 -11.96 -13.41
C THR A 200 -4.86 -13.17 -14.30
N THR A 201 -4.12 -14.23 -14.01
CA THR A 201 -4.31 -15.54 -14.67
C THR A 201 -5.03 -16.44 -13.69
N ALA A 202 -6.23 -16.90 -14.08
CA ALA A 202 -7.03 -17.78 -13.25
C ALA A 202 -6.24 -19.06 -12.91
N ASN A 203 -6.27 -19.45 -11.65
CA ASN A 203 -5.75 -20.74 -11.19
C ASN A 203 -6.84 -21.44 -10.39
N SER A 204 -7.10 -22.71 -10.69
CA SER A 204 -8.15 -23.50 -10.03
C SER A 204 -7.72 -23.87 -8.61
N ASN A 205 -7.87 -22.93 -7.66
CA ASN A 205 -7.73 -23.18 -6.23
C ASN A 205 -9.09 -23.00 -5.52
N PRO A 206 -9.60 -24.04 -4.83
CA PRO A 206 -10.93 -24.03 -4.22
C PRO A 206 -10.99 -23.35 -2.83
N GLN A 207 -9.85 -22.96 -2.25
CA GLN A 207 -9.79 -22.43 -0.89
C GLN A 207 -9.85 -20.90 -0.90
N GLN A 208 -10.90 -20.32 -0.32
CA GLN A 208 -11.18 -18.89 -0.51
C GLN A 208 -11.59 -18.20 0.78
N ALA A 209 -10.76 -17.24 1.17
CA ALA A 209 -10.99 -16.37 2.30
C ALA A 209 -11.72 -15.07 1.92
N LEU A 210 -11.71 -14.67 0.64
CA LEU A 210 -12.16 -13.32 0.25
C LEU A 210 -13.66 -13.11 0.47
N LYS A 211 -13.98 -12.18 1.37
CA LYS A 211 -15.34 -11.76 1.72
C LYS A 211 -15.68 -10.38 1.18
N THR A 212 -14.68 -9.50 1.04
CA THR A 212 -14.88 -8.13 0.54
C THR A 212 -13.88 -7.79 -0.55
N PHE A 213 -14.40 -7.40 -1.72
CA PHE A 213 -13.60 -6.93 -2.84
C PHE A 213 -14.05 -5.54 -3.27
N THR A 214 -13.16 -4.55 -3.17
CA THR A 214 -13.43 -3.16 -3.54
C THR A 214 -12.51 -2.71 -4.65
N LEU A 215 -13.08 -2.21 -5.74
CA LEU A 215 -12.38 -1.66 -6.89
C LEU A 215 -12.85 -0.23 -7.11
N ASN A 216 -11.90 0.71 -7.16
CA ASN A 216 -12.17 2.13 -7.44
C ASN A 216 -11.25 2.64 -8.56
N THR A 217 -11.82 3.20 -9.62
CA THR A 217 -11.06 3.71 -10.78
C THR A 217 -10.17 2.61 -11.37
N VAL A 218 -10.76 1.43 -11.62
CA VAL A 218 -10.03 0.25 -12.09
C VAL A 218 -10.47 -0.17 -13.48
N ARG A 219 -9.50 -0.47 -14.36
CA ARG A 219 -9.75 -1.07 -15.68
C ARG A 219 -9.54 -2.58 -15.62
N ILE A 220 -10.49 -3.34 -16.18
CA ILE A 220 -10.55 -4.80 -16.03
C ILE A 220 -10.90 -5.46 -17.36
N MET A 221 -10.20 -6.54 -17.72
CA MET A 221 -10.63 -7.40 -18.82
C MET A 221 -11.79 -8.29 -18.38
N SER A 222 -12.87 -8.29 -19.15
CA SER A 222 -14.17 -8.86 -18.77
C SER A 222 -14.14 -10.37 -18.51
N ASN A 223 -13.36 -11.12 -19.30
CA ASN A 223 -13.14 -12.55 -19.10
C ASN A 223 -12.43 -12.84 -17.77
N ASN A 224 -11.37 -12.11 -17.44
CA ASN A 224 -10.63 -12.28 -16.19
C ASN A 224 -11.53 -12.03 -14.97
N PHE A 225 -12.46 -11.08 -15.07
CA PHE A 225 -13.34 -10.75 -13.95
C PHE A 225 -14.38 -11.85 -13.68
N GLN A 226 -14.96 -12.43 -14.72
CA GLN A 226 -15.84 -13.60 -14.60
C GLN A 226 -15.12 -14.76 -13.92
N ASP A 227 -13.88 -15.04 -14.35
CA ASP A 227 -13.08 -16.12 -13.78
C ASP A 227 -12.82 -15.89 -12.28
N ILE A 228 -12.48 -14.65 -11.88
CA ILE A 228 -12.32 -14.28 -10.46
C ILE A 228 -13.63 -14.52 -9.68
N LEU A 229 -14.77 -14.02 -10.17
CA LEU A 229 -16.04 -14.13 -9.46
C LEU A 229 -16.56 -15.58 -9.39
N SER A 230 -16.32 -16.36 -10.44
CA SER A 230 -16.64 -17.80 -10.47
C SER A 230 -15.83 -18.56 -9.42
N CYS A 231 -14.59 -18.09 -9.18
CA CYS A 231 -13.79 -18.61 -8.11
C CYS A 231 -14.38 -18.16 -6.79
N CYS A 232 -14.52 -16.87 -6.46
CA CYS A 232 -14.81 -16.31 -5.12
C CYS A 232 -16.16 -16.69 -4.44
N LEU A 233 -16.41 -17.98 -4.19
CA LEU A 233 -17.11 -18.63 -3.06
C LEU A 233 -17.76 -17.71 -2.02
N CYS A 234 -16.90 -17.21 -1.14
CA CYS A 234 -17.23 -16.56 0.11
C CYS A 234 -17.45 -15.05 -0.01
N LEU A 235 -17.48 -14.51 -1.24
CA LEU A 235 -17.57 -13.06 -1.45
C LEU A 235 -18.96 -12.55 -1.06
N GLU A 236 -19.01 -11.75 0.00
CA GLU A 236 -20.24 -11.16 0.55
C GLU A 236 -20.48 -9.73 0.06
N ASN A 237 -19.39 -8.99 -0.17
CA ASN A 237 -19.41 -7.56 -0.50
C ASN A 237 -18.53 -7.28 -1.73
N LEU A 238 -19.15 -6.81 -2.81
CA LEU A 238 -18.46 -6.35 -4.02
C LEU A 238 -18.78 -4.87 -4.25
N THR A 239 -17.75 -4.03 -4.36
CA THR A 239 -17.91 -2.59 -4.61
C THR A 239 -17.11 -2.20 -5.85
N LEU A 240 -17.79 -1.61 -6.83
CA LEU A 240 -17.20 -1.15 -8.10
C LEU A 240 -17.51 0.35 -8.27
N GLU A 241 -16.49 1.20 -8.20
CA GLU A 241 -16.61 2.65 -8.35
C GLU A 241 -15.75 3.09 -9.53
N ASN A 242 -16.31 3.79 -10.52
CA ASN A 242 -15.58 4.29 -11.69
C ASN A 242 -14.76 3.19 -12.42
N CYS A 243 -15.26 1.95 -12.43
CA CYS A 243 -14.60 0.84 -13.09
C CYS A 243 -14.98 0.75 -14.57
N ILE A 244 -14.00 0.43 -15.42
CA ILE A 244 -14.19 0.25 -16.86
C ILE A 244 -13.87 -1.19 -17.22
N PHE A 245 -14.81 -1.87 -17.89
CA PHE A 245 -14.66 -3.24 -18.35
C PHE A 245 -14.41 -3.25 -19.86
N PHE A 246 -13.40 -4.01 -20.29
CA PHE A 246 -13.03 -4.17 -21.69
C PHE A 246 -13.36 -5.57 -22.19
N GLY A 247 -13.81 -5.71 -23.44
CA GLY A 247 -14.18 -6.99 -24.05
C GLY A 247 -15.70 -7.27 -23.99
N ASN A 248 -16.06 -8.54 -23.81
CA ASN A 248 -17.46 -8.99 -23.82
C ASN A 248 -18.25 -8.45 -22.62
N GLU A 249 -19.58 -8.43 -22.71
CA GLU A 249 -20.46 -8.05 -21.59
C GLU A 249 -20.19 -8.92 -20.35
N VAL A 250 -19.96 -8.28 -19.21
CA VAL A 250 -19.83 -8.96 -17.92
C VAL A 250 -21.22 -9.16 -17.33
N ASN A 251 -21.72 -10.40 -17.38
CA ASN A 251 -22.96 -10.76 -16.69
C ASN A 251 -22.66 -11.15 -15.24
N ILE A 252 -22.81 -10.20 -14.30
CA ILE A 252 -22.62 -10.44 -12.88
C ILE A 252 -23.97 -10.79 -12.27
N ASP A 253 -24.09 -11.98 -11.66
CA ASP A 253 -25.26 -12.32 -10.85
C ASP A 253 -25.20 -11.58 -9.51
N TRP A 254 -25.81 -10.39 -9.51
CA TRP A 254 -25.86 -9.51 -8.33
C TRP A 254 -26.68 -10.08 -7.18
N SER A 255 -27.54 -11.08 -7.42
CA SER A 255 -28.39 -11.67 -6.37
C SER A 255 -27.59 -12.42 -5.30
N ARG A 256 -26.34 -12.78 -5.61
CA ARG A 256 -25.40 -13.45 -4.73
C ARG A 256 -24.81 -12.53 -3.64
N PHE A 257 -24.82 -11.22 -3.83
CA PHE A 257 -24.13 -10.27 -2.95
C PHE A 257 -25.11 -9.55 -2.01
N SER A 258 -24.65 -9.20 -0.80
CA SER A 258 -25.50 -8.47 0.15
C SER A 258 -25.84 -7.07 -0.35
N SER A 259 -26.95 -6.49 0.14
CA SER A 259 -27.65 -5.30 -0.37
C SER A 259 -26.88 -3.96 -0.40
N LYS A 260 -25.54 -3.92 -0.23
CA LYS A 260 -24.70 -2.73 -0.36
C LYS A 260 -23.94 -2.75 -1.68
N TRP A 261 -24.58 -2.23 -2.71
CA TRP A 261 -24.04 -2.10 -4.05
C TRP A 261 -24.21 -0.66 -4.52
N THR A 262 -23.11 -0.03 -4.91
CA THR A 262 -23.10 1.26 -5.59
C THR A 262 -22.73 0.99 -7.05
N LYS A 263 -23.73 0.94 -7.93
CA LYS A 263 -23.51 0.95 -9.39
C LYS A 263 -23.14 2.38 -9.79
N ALA A 264 -21.88 2.64 -10.11
CA ALA A 264 -21.49 3.76 -10.94
C ALA A 264 -21.15 3.21 -12.33
N PHE A 265 -22.17 3.01 -13.17
CA PHE A 265 -21.95 2.79 -14.60
C PHE A 265 -21.74 4.16 -15.24
N ASP A 266 -20.51 4.46 -15.66
CA ASP A 266 -20.29 5.48 -16.69
C ASP A 266 -19.84 4.75 -17.95
N ASN A 267 -20.83 4.24 -18.68
CA ASN A 267 -20.64 3.62 -19.98
C ASN A 267 -20.49 4.75 -21.00
N LYS A 268 -19.36 5.47 -20.96
CA LYS A 268 -18.93 6.27 -22.12
C LYS A 268 -17.98 5.41 -22.91
N GLY A 269 -18.57 4.58 -23.77
CA GLY A 269 -17.88 4.10 -24.95
C GLY A 269 -17.37 5.32 -25.71
N TYR A 270 -16.06 5.42 -25.84
CA TYR A 270 -15.46 6.22 -26.88
C TYR A 270 -15.17 5.25 -28.02
N ASP A 271 -16.01 5.36 -29.06
CA ASP A 271 -15.65 4.99 -30.43
C ASP A 271 -14.35 5.71 -30.86
#